data_AF-A0A1J4Z5E2-F1
#
_entry.id   AF-A0A1J4Z5E2-F1
#
_cell.length_a   1.000
_cell.length_b   1.000
_cell.length_c   1.000
_cell.angle_alpha   90.00
_cell.angle_beta   90.00
_cell.angle_gamma   90.00
#
_symmetry.space_group_name_H-M   'P 1'
#
loop_
_entity.id
_entity.type
_entity.pdbx_description
1 polymer ?
#
loop_
_entity_poly.entity_id
_entity_poly.type
_entity_poly.pdbx_seq_one_letter_code
_entity_poly.pdbx_strand_id
1 'polypeptide(L)'
;MHTDQVLNQLKKHGQLLDAEIASATGITLAQVRKSLNELSSRGEISQCSVTRFNGNKRIDGFQCRISGYVPPAAPGRKAASGNKGPANTAD
;
A
#
# COMPACT_ATOMS: atom_id res chain seq x y z
N MET A 1 -19.00 -8.84 -5.19
CA MET A 1 -17.82 -8.44 -4.38
C MET A 1 -17.02 -7.46 -5.22
N HIS A 2 -16.37 -6.45 -4.63
CA HIS A 2 -15.68 -5.39 -5.38
C HIS A 2 -14.14 -5.51 -5.30
N THR A 3 -13.64 -6.72 -5.16
CA THR A 3 -12.22 -7.02 -4.89
C THR A 3 -11.29 -6.48 -5.96
N ASP A 4 -11.62 -6.62 -7.24
CA ASP A 4 -10.78 -6.11 -8.34
C ASP A 4 -10.63 -4.59 -8.32
N GLN A 5 -11.73 -3.88 -8.04
CA GLN A 5 -11.77 -2.43 -8.01
C GLN A 5 -10.99 -1.88 -6.81
N VAL A 6 -11.13 -2.52 -5.65
CA VAL A 6 -10.37 -2.20 -4.42
C VAL A 6 -8.88 -2.47 -4.63
N LEU A 7 -8.53 -3.64 -5.19
CA LEU A 7 -7.14 -4.02 -5.44
C LEU A 7 -6.47 -3.10 -6.46
N ASN A 8 -7.16 -2.72 -7.53
CA ASN A 8 -6.63 -1.75 -8.50
C ASN A 8 -6.32 -0.41 -7.86
N GLN A 9 -7.14 0.03 -6.91
CA GLN A 9 -6.87 1.28 -6.22
C GLN A 9 -5.66 1.18 -5.29
N LEU A 10 -5.47 0.04 -4.61
CA LEU A 10 -4.25 -0.22 -3.84
C LEU A 10 -3.01 -0.32 -4.74
N LYS A 11 -3.10 -0.90 -5.94
CA LYS A 11 -1.99 -0.94 -6.91
C LYS A 11 -1.55 0.44 -7.36
N LYS A 12 -2.51 1.37 -7.55
CA LYS A 12 -2.24 2.73 -7.99
C LYS A 12 -1.50 3.57 -6.93
N HIS A 13 -1.86 3.39 -5.66
CA HIS A 13 -1.36 4.24 -4.56
C HIS A 13 -0.36 3.52 -3.62
N GLY A 14 -0.22 2.20 -3.73
CA GLY A 14 0.58 1.35 -2.86
C GLY A 14 -0.09 1.07 -1.50
N GLN A 15 -0.56 2.12 -0.83
CA GLN A 15 -1.19 2.05 0.49
C GLN A 15 -2.32 3.08 0.63
N LEU A 16 -3.46 2.66 1.19
CA LEU A 16 -4.62 3.53 1.46
C LEU A 16 -5.37 3.10 2.72
N LEU A 17 -6.20 4.00 3.25
CA LEU A 17 -7.23 3.69 4.25
C LEU A 17 -8.48 3.11 3.59
N ASP A 18 -9.20 2.27 4.32
CA ASP A 18 -10.52 1.76 3.90
C ASP A 18 -11.51 2.89 3.55
N ALA A 19 -11.51 3.99 4.31
CA ALA A 19 -12.31 5.18 4.03
C ALA A 19 -11.89 5.91 2.73
N GLU A 20 -10.59 5.98 2.43
CA GLU A 20 -10.08 6.59 1.20
C GLU A 20 -10.45 5.75 -0.03
N ILE A 21 -10.36 4.43 0.10
CA ILE A 21 -10.79 3.49 -0.94
C ILE A 21 -12.30 3.65 -1.20
N ALA A 22 -13.12 3.69 -0.14
CA ALA A 22 -14.56 3.91 -0.26
C ALA A 22 -14.88 5.22 -0.98
N SER A 23 -14.25 6.32 -0.56
CA SER A 23 -14.43 7.63 -1.19
C SER A 23 -14.00 7.65 -2.66
N ALA A 24 -12.90 6.99 -3.01
CA ALA A 24 -12.35 7.04 -4.37
C ALA A 24 -13.08 6.09 -5.35
N THR A 25 -13.72 5.04 -4.85
CA THR A 25 -14.43 4.04 -5.67
C THR A 25 -15.94 4.25 -5.70
N GLY A 26 -16.49 5.04 -4.77
CA GLY A 26 -17.94 5.18 -4.58
C GLY A 26 -18.59 3.96 -3.91
N ILE A 27 -17.81 2.98 -3.47
CA ILE A 27 -18.30 1.78 -2.78
C ILE A 27 -18.53 2.10 -1.30
N THR A 28 -19.57 1.51 -0.71
CA THR A 28 -19.82 1.68 0.73
C THR A 28 -18.66 1.13 1.58
N LEU A 29 -18.37 1.76 2.72
CA LEU A 29 -17.29 1.34 3.61
C LEU A 29 -17.41 -0.13 4.04
N ALA A 30 -18.64 -0.62 4.28
CA ALA A 30 -18.88 -2.01 4.65
C ALA A 30 -18.51 -3.00 3.53
N GLN A 31 -18.84 -2.68 2.27
CA GLN A 31 -18.48 -3.50 1.12
C GLN A 31 -16.98 -3.45 0.81
N VAL A 32 -16.34 -2.30 1.02
CA VAL A 32 -14.87 -2.18 0.95
C VAL A 32 -14.22 -3.09 2.00
N ARG A 33 -14.64 -3.01 3.26
CA ARG A 33 -14.11 -3.88 4.34
C ARG A 33 -14.31 -5.36 4.06
N LYS A 34 -15.45 -5.74 3.48
CA LYS A 34 -15.69 -7.14 3.05
C LYS A 34 -14.71 -7.56 1.96
N SER A 35 -14.47 -6.70 0.98
CA SER A 35 -13.52 -6.97 -0.12
C SER A 35 -12.07 -7.02 0.37
N LEU A 36 -11.69 -6.16 1.33
CA LEU A 36 -10.37 -6.16 1.97
C LEU A 36 -10.10 -7.44 2.75
N ASN A 37 -11.09 -7.92 3.52
CA ASN A 37 -10.96 -9.20 4.25
C ASN A 37 -10.74 -10.37 3.28
N GLU A 38 -11.44 -10.38 2.14
CA GLU A 38 -11.25 -11.40 1.10
C GLU A 38 -9.87 -11.31 0.44
N LEU A 39 -9.41 -10.10 0.10
CA LEU A 39 -8.04 -9.89 -0.44
C LEU A 39 -6.96 -10.30 0.58
N SER A 40 -7.19 -10.01 1.86
CA SER A 40 -6.28 -10.36 2.94
C SER A 40 -6.22 -11.87 3.16
N SER A 41 -7.34 -12.59 3.07
CA SER A 41 -7.35 -14.05 3.20
C SER A 41 -6.65 -14.75 2.03
N ARG A 42 -6.62 -14.12 0.85
CA ARG A 42 -5.85 -14.57 -0.32
C ARG A 42 -4.37 -14.17 -0.28
N GLY A 43 -3.96 -13.36 0.71
CA GLY A 43 -2.57 -12.89 0.85
C GLY A 43 -2.16 -11.78 -0.12
N GLU A 44 -3.10 -11.24 -0.91
CA GLU A 44 -2.83 -10.19 -1.91
C GLU A 44 -2.54 -8.83 -1.27
N ILE A 45 -3.04 -8.62 -0.05
CA ILE A 45 -2.84 -7.40 0.72
C ILE A 45 -2.52 -7.74 2.17
N SER A 46 -1.89 -6.79 2.85
CA SER A 46 -1.81 -6.73 4.32
C SER A 46 -2.70 -5.61 4.83
N GLN A 47 -3.44 -5.87 5.91
CA GLN A 47 -4.29 -4.86 6.58
C GLN A 47 -3.95 -4.75 8.06
N CYS A 48 -3.92 -3.52 8.58
CA CYS A 48 -3.72 -3.23 9.99
C CYS A 48 -4.87 -2.35 10.51
N SER A 49 -5.41 -2.70 11.68
CA SER A 49 -6.29 -1.80 12.42
C SER A 49 -5.50 -0.56 12.85
N VAL A 50 -6.04 0.62 12.55
CA VAL A 50 -5.42 1.89 12.92
C VAL A 50 -6.44 2.77 13.63
N THR A 51 -5.96 3.46 14.65
CA THR A 51 -6.66 4.54 15.32
C THR A 51 -5.99 5.85 14.93
N ARG A 52 -6.72 6.75 14.27
CA ARG A 52 -6.26 8.09 13.92
C ARG A 52 -7.03 9.11 14.73
N PHE A 53 -6.36 10.19 15.11
CA PHE A 53 -7.00 11.34 15.75
C PHE A 53 -7.00 12.50 14.77
N ASN A 54 -8.19 13.04 14.49
CA ASN A 54 -8.32 14.31 13.78
C ASN A 54 -8.75 15.37 14.82
N GLY A 55 -7.77 16.11 15.33
CA GLY A 55 -7.93 16.89 16.56
C GLY A 55 -8.31 15.96 17.73
N ASN A 56 -9.41 16.27 18.43
CA ASN A 56 -9.89 15.47 19.56
C ASN A 56 -10.80 14.29 19.12
N LYS A 57 -11.05 14.10 17.82
CA LYS A 57 -11.92 13.04 17.33
C LYS A 57 -11.12 11.78 17.00
N ARG A 58 -11.39 10.71 17.74
CA ARG A 58 -10.89 9.36 17.43
C ARG A 58 -11.61 8.79 16.21
N ILE A 59 -10.85 8.21 15.28
CA ILE A 59 -11.32 7.57 14.06
C ILE A 59 -10.61 6.21 13.96
N ASP A 60 -11.37 5.14 14.04
CA ASP A 60 -10.86 3.77 13.87
C ASP A 60 -11.13 3.28 12.44
N GLY A 61 -10.14 2.65 11.82
CA GLY A 61 -10.23 2.15 10.45
C GLY A 61 -9.14 1.14 10.12
N PHE A 62 -8.98 0.84 8.83
CA PHE A 62 -7.95 -0.08 8.35
C PHE A 62 -6.97 0.60 7.41
N GLN A 63 -5.68 0.46 7.69
CA GLN A 63 -4.60 0.80 6.76
C GLN A 63 -4.27 -0.44 5.94
N CYS A 64 -4.38 -0.35 4.63
CA CYS A 64 -4.22 -1.47 3.71
C CYS A 64 -3.08 -1.20 2.74
N ARG A 65 -2.21 -2.19 2.53
CA ARG A 65 -1.09 -2.14 1.58
C ARG A 65 -1.07 -3.40 0.73
N ILE A 66 -0.75 -3.26 -0.54
CA ILE A 66 -0.55 -4.41 -1.44
C ILE A 66 0.70 -5.22 -1.06
N SER A 67 0.56 -6.54 -1.00
CA SER A 67 1.66 -7.46 -0.70
C SER A 67 2.73 -7.38 -1.79
N GLY A 68 4.00 -7.40 -1.40
CA GLY A 68 5.13 -7.36 -2.34
C GLY A 68 5.37 -6.02 -3.04
N TYR A 69 4.61 -4.97 -2.72
CA TYR A 69 4.84 -3.65 -3.31
C TYR A 69 6.11 -2.99 -2.77
N VAL A 70 7.07 -2.76 -3.65
CA VAL A 70 8.27 -1.96 -3.37
C VAL A 70 8.01 -0.54 -3.90
N PRO A 71 7.97 0.48 -3.03
CA PRO A 71 7.75 1.85 -3.49
C PRO A 71 8.89 2.29 -4.44
N PRO A 72 8.59 3.11 -5.46
CA PRO A 72 9.61 3.64 -6.35
C PRO A 72 10.66 4.42 -5.55
N ALA A 73 11.91 4.42 -6.04
CA ALA A 73 12.98 5.18 -5.42
C ALA A 73 12.58 6.66 -5.31
N ALA A 74 12.76 7.24 -4.13
CA ALA A 74 12.40 8.63 -3.88
C ALA A 74 13.13 9.56 -4.89
N PRO A 75 12.43 10.50 -5.54
CA PRO A 75 13.05 11.51 -6.40
C PRO A 75 14.16 12.24 -5.64
N GLY A 76 15.36 12.33 -6.22
CA GLY A 76 16.51 12.98 -5.59
C GLY A 76 17.39 12.07 -4.72
N ARG A 77 17.08 10.77 -4.58
CA ARG A 77 18.03 9.81 -4.02
C ARG A 77 19.23 9.71 -4.98
N LYS A 78 20.38 10.27 -4.60
CA LYS A 78 21.64 10.05 -5.33
C LYS A 78 21.83 8.54 -5.52
N ALA A 79 22.19 8.12 -6.73
CA ALA A 79 22.64 6.75 -6.96
C ALA A 79 23.74 6.45 -5.92
N ALA A 80 23.66 5.29 -5.26
CA ALA A 80 24.81 4.80 -4.51
C ALA A 80 25.96 4.77 -5.51
N SER A 81 27.02 5.56 -5.25
CA SER A 81 28.23 5.55 -6.06
C SER A 81 28.66 4.09 -6.15
N GLY A 82 28.56 3.52 -7.36
CA GLY A 82 28.90 2.14 -7.59
C GLY A 82 30.31 1.92 -7.09
N ASN A 83 30.46 1.07 -6.07
CA ASN A 83 31.77 0.57 -5.70
C ASN A 83 32.25 -0.23 -6.92
N LYS A 84 33.04 0.41 -7.79
CA LYS A 84 33.78 -0.27 -8.84
C LYS A 84 34.67 -1.27 -8.11
N GLY A 85 34.29 -2.55 -8.16
CA GLY A 85 35.20 -3.63 -7.81
C GLY A 85 36.51 -3.45 -8.58
N PRO A 86 37.66 -3.78 -7.98
CA PRO A 86 38.94 -3.49 -8.60
C PRO A 86 39.07 -4.29 -9.90
N ALA A 87 39.41 -3.57 -10.97
CA ALA A 87 39.84 -4.17 -12.22
C ALA A 87 41.26 -4.70 -12.01
N ASN A 88 41.41 -6.02 -11.91
CA ASN A 88 42.71 -6.66 -11.97
C ASN A 88 42.82 -7.36 -13.34
N THR A 89 43.48 -6.68 -14.27
CA THR A 89 44.02 -7.26 -15.51
C THR A 89 45.28 -8.05 -15.13
N ALA A 90 45.39 -9.27 -15.68
CA ALA A 90 46.54 -10.15 -15.53
C ALA A 90 47.79 -9.62 -16.24
N ASP A 91 48.95 -9.81 -15.61
CA ASP A 91 50.27 -10.05 -16.22
C ASP A 91 50.93 -11.20 -15.43
#